data_AF-A0A6G1IFT9-F1
#
_entry.id   AF-A0A6G1IFT9-F1
#
_cell.length_a   1.000
_cell.length_b   1.000
_cell.length_c   1.000
_cell.angle_alpha   90.00
_cell.angle_beta   90.00
_cell.angle_gamma   90.00
#
_symmetry.space_group_name_H-M   'P 1'
#
loop_
_entity.id
_entity.type
_entity.pdbx_description
1 polymer ?
#
loop_
_entity_poly.entity_id
_entity_poly.type
_entity_poly.pdbx_seq_one_letter_code
_entity_poly.pdbx_strand_id
1 'polypeptide(L)'
;MVSTLFDDKSTSIFSGVIITDYSVRNNAKYDTGLVSIGYNGVTPLQGYSALSSVMATAKPTFTASAEYTPTAGPPSCPTDIWNLSVLPPKPHTPLCDCLMKTLRCIANETAVAGFGGTNFDNVTYTLCDHDVNANCTGIYTDGQRGDYGAFSMCNVTVKYSWVADLYYKRTGECSLNNTAELRGEGATPSGDCAFLMQQVGERGEKTLTAFLQSTPTSAGTLPNTDASTGGSHLSIGAKAGIAIGVFVFVVLALLATLFVLNRKKKARKKDPPLPEHDQPDLPEFVPPTREMLEHEQRQSGPPEHESLAQLSQRT
;
A
#
# COMPACT_ATOMS: atom_id res chain seq x y z
N MET A 1 -8.03 10.71 -32.63
CA MET A 1 -8.23 10.95 -31.19
C MET A 1 -6.96 10.67 -30.38
N VAL A 2 -6.23 9.56 -30.61
CA VAL A 2 -4.93 9.37 -29.93
C VAL A 2 -3.89 10.41 -30.39
N SER A 3 -3.84 10.72 -31.69
CA SER A 3 -2.92 11.72 -32.25
C SER A 3 -3.09 13.12 -31.65
N THR A 4 -4.32 13.54 -31.35
CA THR A 4 -4.62 14.85 -30.76
C THR A 4 -4.07 14.96 -29.34
N LEU A 5 -3.95 13.87 -28.57
CA LEU A 5 -3.36 13.92 -27.22
C LEU A 5 -1.86 14.23 -27.23
N PHE A 6 -1.20 14.12 -28.39
CA PHE A 6 0.22 14.43 -28.57
C PHE A 6 0.47 15.78 -29.24
N ASP A 7 -0.57 16.57 -29.51
CA ASP A 7 -0.40 17.93 -30.02
C ASP A 7 0.04 18.92 -28.91
N ASP A 8 0.54 20.09 -29.31
CA ASP A 8 1.06 21.11 -28.39
C ASP A 8 0.02 21.57 -27.36
N LYS A 9 -1.27 21.62 -27.76
CA LYS A 9 -2.35 22.02 -26.85
C LYS A 9 -2.57 20.98 -25.76
N SER A 10 -2.61 19.71 -26.13
CA SER A 10 -2.85 18.62 -25.20
C SER A 10 -1.65 18.34 -24.32
N THR A 11 -0.44 18.40 -24.87
CA THR A 11 0.81 18.19 -24.12
C THR A 11 1.12 19.32 -23.13
N SER A 12 0.50 20.50 -23.31
CA SER A 12 0.54 21.58 -22.32
C SER A 12 -0.28 21.30 -21.05
N ILE A 13 -1.21 20.33 -21.10
CA ILE A 13 -2.14 19.99 -20.01
C ILE A 13 -1.91 18.56 -19.50
N PHE A 14 -1.74 17.61 -20.43
CA PHE A 14 -1.63 16.18 -20.17
C PHE A 14 -0.20 15.69 -20.39
N SER A 15 0.26 14.80 -19.52
CA SER A 15 1.60 14.21 -19.61
C SER A 15 1.67 12.92 -20.46
N GLY A 16 0.59 12.57 -21.17
CA GLY A 16 0.54 11.40 -22.03
C GLY A 16 -0.80 10.66 -21.95
N VAL A 17 -0.79 9.40 -22.41
CA VAL A 17 -1.98 8.54 -22.50
C VAL A 17 -1.60 7.10 -22.18
N ILE A 18 -2.52 6.38 -21.54
CA ILE A 18 -2.46 4.93 -21.34
C ILE A 18 -3.62 4.31 -22.11
N ILE A 19 -3.33 3.32 -22.96
CA ILE A 19 -4.35 2.58 -23.72
C ILE A 19 -4.65 1.28 -23.01
N THR A 20 -5.94 1.04 -22.75
CA THR A 20 -6.44 -0.16 -22.08
C THR A 20 -7.42 -0.88 -23.01
N ASP A 21 -7.35 -2.20 -23.19
CA ASP A 21 -6.48 -3.18 -22.53
C ASP A 21 -5.41 -3.76 -23.49
N TYR A 22 -4.29 -4.27 -22.96
CA TYR A 22 -3.28 -4.92 -23.81
C TYR A 22 -3.80 -6.21 -24.44
N SER A 23 -4.37 -7.12 -23.64
CA SER A 23 -4.94 -8.38 -24.12
C SER A 23 -6.46 -8.35 -24.12
N VAL A 24 -7.07 -9.11 -25.02
CA VAL A 24 -8.51 -9.35 -25.00
C VAL A 24 -8.89 -10.04 -23.70
N ARG A 25 -9.91 -9.52 -23.02
CA ARG A 25 -10.59 -10.25 -21.94
C ARG A 25 -11.66 -11.14 -22.57
N ASN A 26 -11.80 -12.36 -22.08
CA ASN A 26 -12.83 -13.32 -22.52
C ASN A 26 -14.25 -12.91 -22.08
N ASN A 27 -14.64 -11.64 -22.27
CA ASN A 27 -16.00 -11.16 -22.15
C ASN A 27 -16.46 -10.68 -23.53
N ALA A 28 -17.37 -11.45 -24.16
CA ALA A 28 -17.84 -11.22 -25.54
C ALA A 28 -18.48 -9.84 -25.80
N LYS A 29 -18.61 -8.98 -24.78
CA LYS A 29 -19.22 -7.65 -24.87
C LYS A 29 -18.21 -6.51 -25.06
N TYR A 30 -16.90 -6.73 -24.80
CA TYR A 30 -15.87 -5.69 -24.85
C TYR A 30 -14.54 -6.24 -25.39
N ASP A 31 -14.52 -6.63 -26.67
CA ASP A 31 -13.30 -7.05 -27.36
C ASP A 31 -12.41 -5.82 -27.66
N THR A 32 -11.75 -5.32 -26.61
CA THR A 32 -11.01 -4.03 -26.59
C THR A 32 -9.50 -4.23 -26.41
N GLY A 33 -9.01 -5.46 -26.57
CA GLY A 33 -7.60 -5.79 -26.47
C GLY A 33 -6.79 -5.33 -27.69
N LEU A 34 -5.52 -5.00 -27.49
CA LEU A 34 -4.56 -4.79 -28.57
C LEU A 34 -4.07 -6.11 -29.18
N VAL A 35 -4.02 -7.18 -28.39
CA VAL A 35 -3.58 -8.51 -28.81
C VAL A 35 -4.51 -9.61 -28.32
N SER A 36 -4.58 -10.71 -29.05
CA SER A 36 -5.13 -11.97 -28.59
C SER A 36 -3.99 -12.89 -28.13
N ILE A 37 -4.14 -13.50 -26.96
CA ILE A 37 -3.16 -14.43 -26.39
C ILE A 37 -3.78 -15.82 -26.40
N GLY A 38 -3.19 -16.75 -27.14
CA GLY A 38 -3.62 -18.14 -27.20
C GLY A 38 -2.46 -19.12 -26.97
N TYR A 39 -2.75 -20.42 -27.02
CA TYR A 39 -1.76 -21.49 -26.82
C TYR A 39 -0.56 -21.40 -27.77
N ASN A 40 -0.76 -20.88 -28.98
CA ASN A 40 0.27 -20.77 -30.01
C ASN A 40 0.97 -19.41 -30.04
N GLY A 41 0.75 -18.55 -29.03
CA GLY A 41 1.41 -17.26 -28.88
C GLY A 41 0.47 -16.06 -28.97
N VAL A 42 1.05 -14.90 -29.31
CA VAL A 42 0.40 -13.58 -29.30
C VAL A 42 0.08 -13.12 -30.71
N THR A 43 -1.18 -12.82 -30.98
CA THR A 43 -1.65 -12.33 -32.29
C THR A 43 -2.09 -10.86 -32.16
N PRO A 44 -1.43 -9.91 -32.84
CA PRO A 44 -1.86 -8.52 -32.86
C PRO A 44 -3.25 -8.36 -33.46
N LEU A 45 -4.06 -7.50 -32.85
CA LEU A 45 -5.40 -7.12 -33.32
C LEU A 45 -5.37 -5.76 -34.01
N GLN A 46 -6.50 -5.36 -34.59
CA GLN A 46 -6.61 -4.09 -35.31
C GLN A 46 -6.27 -2.87 -34.43
N GLY A 47 -6.60 -2.93 -33.14
CA GLY A 47 -6.24 -1.89 -32.18
C GLY A 47 -4.73 -1.67 -32.08
N TYR A 48 -3.93 -2.75 -32.15
CA TYR A 48 -2.47 -2.66 -32.10
C TYR A 48 -1.90 -1.95 -33.33
N SER A 49 -2.35 -2.31 -34.54
CA SER A 49 -1.82 -1.68 -35.75
C SER A 49 -2.19 -0.20 -35.82
N ALA A 50 -3.41 0.17 -35.44
CA ALA A 50 -3.85 1.55 -35.35
C ALA A 50 -3.03 2.35 -34.31
N LEU A 51 -2.84 1.81 -33.11
CA LEU A 51 -2.03 2.45 -32.07
C LEU A 51 -0.57 2.59 -32.50
N SER A 52 0.02 1.52 -33.03
CA SER A 52 1.41 1.51 -33.49
C SER A 52 1.67 2.59 -34.53
N SER A 53 0.76 2.76 -35.50
CA SER A 53 0.87 3.82 -36.51
C SER A 53 0.84 5.23 -35.91
N VAL A 54 -0.03 5.48 -34.93
CA VAL A 54 -0.09 6.78 -34.25
C VAL A 54 1.16 7.02 -33.41
N MET A 55 1.60 6.04 -32.63
CA MET A 55 2.77 6.17 -31.77
C MET A 55 4.07 6.36 -32.57
N ALA A 56 4.17 5.75 -33.76
CA ALA A 56 5.32 5.94 -34.65
C ALA A 56 5.45 7.38 -35.19
N THR A 57 4.36 8.14 -35.21
CA THR A 57 4.30 9.50 -35.76
C THR A 57 4.15 10.60 -34.71
N ALA A 58 3.77 10.24 -33.48
CA ALA A 58 3.63 11.16 -32.38
C ALA A 58 4.97 11.84 -32.03
N LYS A 59 4.97 13.18 -31.99
CA LYS A 59 6.14 14.00 -31.64
C LYS A 59 5.73 15.09 -30.64
N PRO A 60 5.38 14.71 -29.41
CA PRO A 60 5.01 15.67 -28.38
C PRO A 60 6.20 16.57 -28.04
N THR A 61 5.92 17.85 -27.80
CA THR A 61 6.88 18.80 -27.24
C THR A 61 6.75 18.85 -25.72
N PHE A 62 7.86 18.92 -25.00
CA PHE A 62 7.86 18.99 -23.54
C PHE A 62 8.72 20.16 -23.06
N THR A 63 8.35 20.71 -21.90
CA THR A 63 9.19 21.67 -21.19
C THR A 63 10.32 20.93 -20.48
N ALA A 64 11.56 21.39 -20.63
CA ALA A 64 12.67 20.83 -19.88
C ALA A 64 12.44 21.07 -18.38
N SER A 65 12.79 20.10 -17.52
CA SER A 65 12.56 20.21 -16.08
C SER A 65 13.24 21.45 -15.45
N ALA A 66 14.38 21.87 -16.01
CA ALA A 66 15.09 23.08 -15.60
C ALA A 66 14.35 24.39 -15.96
N GLU A 67 13.46 24.35 -16.95
CA GLU A 67 12.68 25.49 -17.44
C GLU A 67 11.26 25.51 -16.84
N TYR A 68 10.84 24.40 -16.25
CA TYR A 68 9.53 24.26 -15.64
C TYR A 68 9.47 25.01 -14.31
N THR A 69 8.78 26.15 -14.30
CA THR A 69 8.66 27.07 -13.17
C THR A 69 7.18 27.30 -12.82
N PRO A 70 6.50 26.31 -12.21
CA PRO A 70 5.07 26.43 -11.90
C PRO A 70 4.85 27.47 -10.80
N THR A 71 3.84 28.32 -11.00
CA THR A 71 3.41 29.35 -10.03
C THR A 71 2.12 29.00 -9.31
N ALA A 72 1.44 27.93 -9.73
CA ALA A 72 0.20 27.48 -9.11
C ALA A 72 0.49 26.82 -7.75
N GLY A 73 -0.21 27.29 -6.71
CA GLY A 73 -0.28 26.61 -5.42
C GLY A 73 -1.38 25.55 -5.37
N PRO A 74 -1.44 24.76 -4.29
CA PRO A 74 -2.55 23.83 -4.07
C PRO A 74 -3.88 24.61 -4.01
N PRO A 75 -4.92 24.17 -4.75
CA PRO A 75 -6.24 24.80 -4.67
C PRO A 75 -6.86 24.57 -3.28
N SER A 76 -7.78 25.44 -2.89
CA SER A 76 -8.63 25.19 -1.72
C SER A 76 -9.51 23.96 -1.94
N CYS A 77 -9.82 23.24 -0.86
CA CYS A 77 -10.77 22.12 -0.91
C CYS A 77 -12.18 22.62 -1.30
N PRO A 78 -12.93 21.88 -2.13
CA PRO A 78 -14.34 22.19 -2.42
C PRO A 78 -15.21 22.24 -1.15
N THR A 79 -16.22 23.11 -1.12
CA THR A 79 -17.04 23.37 0.09
C THR A 79 -18.50 22.91 -0.02
N ASP A 80 -18.94 22.61 -1.23
CA ASP A 80 -20.33 22.68 -1.65
C ASP A 80 -20.96 21.29 -1.90
N ILE A 81 -20.15 20.30 -2.31
CA ILE A 81 -20.64 18.93 -2.63
C ILE A 81 -19.73 17.83 -2.07
N TRP A 82 -18.42 18.09 -1.92
CA TRP A 82 -17.44 17.17 -1.33
C TRP A 82 -16.58 17.87 -0.28
N ASN A 83 -17.16 18.10 0.89
CA ASN A 83 -16.42 18.60 2.04
C ASN A 83 -15.66 17.46 2.73
N LEU A 84 -14.51 17.09 2.17
CA LEU A 84 -13.60 16.06 2.70
C LEU A 84 -12.36 16.72 3.33
N SER A 85 -12.57 17.60 4.31
CA SER A 85 -11.48 18.38 4.91
C SER A 85 -10.64 17.61 5.92
N VAL A 86 -11.13 16.46 6.40
CA VAL A 86 -10.44 15.61 7.37
C VAL A 86 -10.09 14.28 6.70
N LEU A 87 -8.80 13.97 6.66
CA LEU A 87 -8.32 12.69 6.14
C LEU A 87 -8.31 11.63 7.25
N PRO A 88 -8.42 10.33 6.90
CA PRO A 88 -8.20 9.26 7.86
C PRO A 88 -6.83 9.42 8.54
N PRO A 89 -6.71 9.08 9.83
CA PRO A 89 -5.43 9.13 10.51
C PRO A 89 -4.44 8.13 9.89
N LYS A 90 -3.14 8.37 10.08
CA LYS A 90 -2.12 7.42 9.64
C LYS A 90 -2.29 6.11 10.43
N PRO A 91 -2.31 4.93 9.77
CA PRO A 91 -2.31 3.65 10.45
C PRO A 91 -1.16 3.56 11.47
N HIS A 92 -1.47 3.07 12.68
CA HIS A 92 -0.52 3.02 13.79
C HIS A 92 -0.45 1.61 14.39
N THR A 93 0.45 0.79 13.83
CA THR A 93 0.64 -0.61 14.23
C THR A 93 0.80 -0.81 15.74
N PRO A 94 1.60 -0.01 16.48
CA PRO A 94 1.74 -0.22 17.91
C PRO A 94 0.43 -0.07 18.69
N LEU A 95 -0.50 0.78 18.24
CA LEU A 95 -1.82 0.91 18.87
C LEU A 95 -2.65 -0.35 18.64
N CYS A 96 -2.69 -0.83 17.39
CA CYS A 96 -3.42 -2.04 17.02
C CYS A 96 -2.87 -3.28 17.76
N ASP A 97 -1.56 -3.37 17.95
CA ASP A 97 -0.91 -4.45 18.70
C ASP A 97 -1.24 -4.37 20.19
N CYS A 98 -1.23 -3.16 20.77
CA CYS A 98 -1.64 -2.94 22.16
C CYS A 98 -3.10 -3.34 22.35
N LEU A 99 -3.99 -2.91 21.46
CA LEU A 99 -5.39 -3.32 21.46
C LEU A 99 -5.52 -4.84 21.44
N MET A 100 -4.86 -5.51 20.50
CA MET A 100 -4.95 -6.97 20.38
C MET A 100 -4.50 -7.70 21.63
N LYS A 101 -3.64 -7.14 22.49
CA LYS A 101 -3.22 -7.75 23.77
C LYS A 101 -4.29 -7.63 24.86
N THR A 102 -5.21 -6.68 24.76
CA THR A 102 -6.25 -6.45 25.78
C THR A 102 -7.51 -7.27 25.56
N LEU A 103 -7.70 -7.85 24.38
CA LEU A 103 -8.94 -8.55 24.01
C LEU A 103 -9.01 -9.96 24.59
N ARG A 104 -10.21 -10.51 24.75
CA ARG A 104 -10.45 -11.90 25.15
C ARG A 104 -11.13 -12.69 24.05
N CYS A 105 -12.06 -12.08 23.32
CA CYS A 105 -12.61 -12.68 22.12
C CYS A 105 -11.81 -12.19 20.91
N ILE A 106 -11.12 -13.10 20.21
CA ILE A 106 -10.23 -12.75 19.09
C ILE A 106 -10.67 -13.44 17.81
N ALA A 107 -10.49 -12.75 16.69
CA ALA A 107 -10.79 -13.28 15.36
C ALA A 107 -9.92 -14.51 15.05
N ASN A 108 -10.53 -15.52 14.43
CA ASN A 108 -9.77 -16.54 13.74
C ASN A 108 -9.28 -15.96 12.41
N GLU A 109 -7.97 -15.76 12.28
CA GLU A 109 -7.36 -15.10 11.11
C GLU A 109 -7.77 -15.73 9.78
N THR A 110 -7.79 -17.07 9.71
CA THR A 110 -8.16 -17.79 8.50
C THR A 110 -9.63 -17.59 8.14
N ALA A 111 -10.51 -17.58 9.14
CA ALA A 111 -11.94 -17.36 8.93
C ALA A 111 -12.24 -15.94 8.42
N VAL A 112 -11.52 -14.93 8.93
CA VAL A 112 -11.75 -13.53 8.55
C VAL A 112 -10.90 -13.05 7.36
N ALA A 113 -9.90 -13.82 6.93
CA ALA A 113 -9.06 -13.48 5.77
C ALA A 113 -9.88 -13.30 4.47
N GLY A 114 -11.01 -14.02 4.36
CA GLY A 114 -11.93 -13.93 3.22
C GLY A 114 -13.00 -12.85 3.36
N PHE A 115 -12.99 -12.04 4.41
CA PHE A 115 -13.99 -10.99 4.58
C PHE A 115 -13.73 -9.87 3.57
N GLY A 116 -14.50 -9.87 2.48
CA GLY A 116 -14.69 -8.68 1.66
C GLY A 116 -15.41 -7.58 2.46
N GLY A 117 -15.34 -6.33 1.96
CA GLY A 117 -15.92 -5.16 2.64
C GLY A 117 -17.37 -5.38 3.08
N THR A 118 -18.23 -5.87 2.18
CA THR A 118 -19.65 -6.14 2.47
C THR A 118 -19.86 -7.17 3.58
N ASN A 119 -19.05 -8.23 3.62
CA ASN A 119 -19.18 -9.25 4.67
C ASN A 119 -18.75 -8.68 6.03
N PHE A 120 -17.63 -7.95 6.06
CA PHE A 120 -17.17 -7.28 7.26
C PHE A 120 -18.23 -6.30 7.80
N ASP A 121 -18.80 -5.47 6.92
CA ASP A 121 -19.81 -4.47 7.29
C ASP A 121 -21.08 -5.14 7.83
N ASN A 122 -21.59 -6.20 7.19
CA ASN A 122 -22.81 -6.88 7.64
C ASN A 122 -22.63 -7.57 9.00
N VAL A 123 -21.51 -8.26 9.21
CA VAL A 123 -21.26 -8.95 10.47
C VAL A 123 -21.04 -7.93 11.58
N THR A 124 -20.20 -6.92 11.36
CA THR A 124 -19.98 -5.87 12.37
C THR A 124 -21.25 -5.08 12.65
N TYR A 125 -22.08 -4.76 11.65
CA TYR A 125 -23.38 -4.13 11.86
C TYR A 125 -24.25 -4.93 12.84
N THR A 126 -24.27 -6.25 12.71
CA THR A 126 -25.02 -7.13 13.62
C THR A 126 -24.39 -7.16 15.03
N LEU A 127 -23.07 -7.33 15.14
CA LEU A 127 -22.37 -7.38 16.42
C LEU A 127 -22.37 -6.04 17.17
N CYS A 128 -22.59 -4.94 16.45
CA CYS A 128 -22.72 -3.59 16.97
C CYS A 128 -24.19 -3.19 17.19
N ASP A 129 -25.11 -4.15 17.33
CA ASP A 129 -26.54 -3.93 17.57
C ASP A 129 -27.18 -2.96 16.57
N HIS A 130 -26.81 -3.09 15.29
CA HIS A 130 -27.31 -2.27 14.18
C HIS A 130 -26.98 -0.77 14.29
N ASP A 131 -26.01 -0.39 15.13
CA ASP A 131 -25.50 0.97 15.23
C ASP A 131 -23.98 0.97 15.45
N VAL A 132 -23.23 0.90 14.34
CA VAL A 132 -21.76 0.88 14.37
C VAL A 132 -21.20 2.18 14.95
N ASN A 133 -21.85 3.32 14.71
CA ASN A 133 -21.39 4.60 15.22
C ASN A 133 -21.50 4.64 16.76
N ALA A 134 -22.66 4.30 17.32
CA ALA A 134 -22.84 4.36 18.77
C ALA A 134 -22.15 3.21 19.52
N ASN A 135 -22.19 1.99 18.98
CA ASN A 135 -21.76 0.80 19.72
C ASN A 135 -20.33 0.36 19.41
N CYS A 136 -19.81 0.75 18.25
CA CYS A 136 -18.50 0.35 17.74
C CYS A 136 -17.69 1.56 17.24
N THR A 137 -17.79 2.68 17.96
CA THR A 137 -17.08 3.95 17.71
C THR A 137 -15.63 3.77 17.27
N GLY A 138 -14.88 2.88 17.94
CA GLY A 138 -13.46 2.64 17.69
C GLY A 138 -13.13 2.18 16.27
N ILE A 139 -14.06 1.55 15.56
CA ILE A 139 -13.86 1.14 14.15
C ILE A 139 -14.70 1.95 13.17
N TYR A 140 -15.55 2.85 13.66
CA TYR A 140 -16.44 3.66 12.84
C TYR A 140 -15.63 4.56 11.90
N THR A 141 -16.13 4.73 10.68
CA THR A 141 -15.57 5.61 9.66
C THR A 141 -16.66 6.34 8.90
N ASP A 142 -16.59 7.66 8.87
CA ASP A 142 -17.40 8.52 8.02
C ASP A 142 -16.50 9.59 7.39
N GLY A 143 -16.16 9.39 6.11
CA GLY A 143 -15.32 10.34 5.38
C GLY A 143 -15.99 11.69 5.12
N GLN A 144 -17.33 11.75 5.10
CA GLN A 144 -18.04 13.02 4.89
C GLN A 144 -17.99 13.91 6.14
N ARG A 145 -18.02 13.30 7.32
CA ARG A 145 -17.89 14.02 8.60
C ARG A 145 -16.46 14.14 9.09
N GLY A 146 -15.55 13.33 8.56
CA GLY A 146 -14.18 13.23 9.07
C GLY A 146 -14.08 12.40 10.34
N ASP A 147 -15.08 11.56 10.61
CA ASP A 147 -15.14 10.77 11.83
C ASP A 147 -14.39 9.45 11.62
N TYR A 148 -13.29 9.29 12.33
CA TYR A 148 -12.47 8.08 12.28
C TYR A 148 -12.19 7.60 13.70
N GLY A 149 -12.74 6.43 14.04
CA GLY A 149 -12.41 5.76 15.29
C GLY A 149 -10.92 5.39 15.36
N ALA A 150 -10.39 5.27 16.57
CA ALA A 150 -8.98 5.01 16.83
C ALA A 150 -8.41 3.77 16.12
N PHE A 151 -9.26 2.75 15.94
CA PHE A 151 -8.91 1.44 15.40
C PHE A 151 -9.40 1.26 13.96
N SER A 152 -10.04 2.29 13.38
CA SER A 152 -10.54 2.28 12.00
C SER A 152 -9.45 1.96 10.98
N MET A 153 -8.20 2.29 11.30
CA MET A 153 -7.02 2.07 10.46
C MET A 153 -6.24 0.79 10.77
N CYS A 154 -6.70 -0.02 11.73
CA CYS A 154 -6.14 -1.35 11.97
C CYS A 154 -6.54 -2.32 10.84
N ASN A 155 -5.92 -3.51 10.78
CA ASN A 155 -6.34 -4.52 9.81
C ASN A 155 -7.70 -5.15 10.19
N VAL A 156 -8.29 -5.91 9.27
CA VAL A 156 -9.61 -6.55 9.46
C VAL A 156 -9.64 -7.46 10.70
N THR A 157 -8.59 -8.26 10.92
CA THR A 157 -8.46 -9.14 12.10
C THR A 157 -8.58 -8.36 13.40
N VAL A 158 -7.85 -7.25 13.53
CA VAL A 158 -7.83 -6.42 14.74
C VAL A 158 -9.19 -5.75 14.96
N LYS A 159 -9.76 -5.14 13.91
CA LYS A 159 -11.09 -4.51 14.00
C LYS A 159 -12.16 -5.52 14.40
N TYR A 160 -12.17 -6.69 13.75
CA TYR A 160 -13.13 -7.73 14.04
C TYR A 160 -12.97 -8.28 15.45
N SER A 161 -11.73 -8.53 15.90
CA SER A 161 -11.46 -8.96 17.27
C SER A 161 -11.99 -7.97 18.30
N TRP A 162 -11.82 -6.66 18.07
CA TRP A 162 -12.33 -5.64 18.98
C TRP A 162 -13.86 -5.64 19.06
N VAL A 163 -14.54 -5.71 17.92
CA VAL A 163 -16.01 -5.81 17.87
C VAL A 163 -16.50 -7.11 18.52
N ALA A 164 -15.84 -8.23 18.25
CA ALA A 164 -16.16 -9.52 18.84
C ALA A 164 -15.98 -9.50 20.38
N ASP A 165 -14.93 -8.85 20.88
CA ASP A 165 -14.70 -8.68 22.32
C ASP A 165 -15.75 -7.80 22.99
N LEU A 166 -16.18 -6.71 22.33
CA LEU A 166 -17.30 -5.89 22.79
C LEU A 166 -18.61 -6.68 22.85
N TYR A 167 -18.87 -7.48 21.82
CA TYR A 167 -20.03 -8.37 21.77
C TYR A 167 -19.98 -9.40 22.89
N TYR A 168 -18.85 -10.09 23.06
CA TYR A 168 -18.63 -11.06 24.13
C TYR A 168 -18.84 -10.45 25.52
N LYS A 169 -18.35 -9.24 25.77
CA LYS A 169 -18.58 -8.53 27.05
C LYS A 169 -20.06 -8.25 27.32
N ARG A 170 -20.87 -8.10 26.28
CA ARG A 170 -22.32 -7.84 26.38
C ARG A 170 -23.15 -9.13 26.51
N THR A 171 -22.77 -10.19 25.80
CA THR A 171 -23.61 -11.38 25.62
C THR A 171 -23.03 -12.67 26.23
N GLY A 172 -21.72 -12.71 26.48
CA GLY A 172 -20.98 -13.92 26.84
C GLY A 172 -20.63 -14.84 25.67
N GLU A 173 -21.01 -14.49 24.44
CA GLU A 173 -20.84 -15.31 23.24
C GLU A 173 -19.61 -14.87 22.43
N CYS A 174 -18.73 -15.81 22.07
CA CYS A 174 -17.50 -15.51 21.32
C CYS A 174 -17.26 -16.39 20.07
N SER A 175 -17.95 -17.53 19.92
CA SER A 175 -17.71 -18.40 18.74
C SER A 175 -18.05 -17.69 17.42
N LEU A 176 -19.15 -16.91 17.40
CA LEU A 176 -19.56 -16.07 16.25
C LEU A 176 -19.51 -16.85 14.92
N ASN A 177 -20.17 -18.02 14.88
CA ASN A 177 -20.08 -18.96 13.76
C ASN A 177 -18.64 -19.44 13.46
N ASN A 178 -17.87 -19.72 14.50
CA ASN A 178 -16.45 -20.12 14.44
C ASN A 178 -15.52 -19.09 13.78
N THR A 179 -15.92 -17.82 13.72
CA THR A 179 -15.08 -16.73 13.20
C THR A 179 -14.26 -16.04 14.28
N ALA A 180 -14.56 -16.32 15.56
CA ALA A 180 -13.78 -15.87 16.69
C ALA A 180 -13.66 -16.97 17.75
N GLU A 181 -12.65 -16.85 18.60
CA GLU A 181 -12.37 -17.77 19.69
C GLU A 181 -12.04 -17.03 20.97
N LEU A 182 -12.45 -17.63 22.09
CA LEU A 182 -12.18 -17.08 23.40
C LEU A 182 -10.79 -17.52 23.86
N ARG A 183 -9.96 -16.55 24.22
CA ARG A 183 -8.66 -16.79 24.85
C ARG A 183 -8.65 -16.42 26.32
N GLY A 184 -7.48 -16.59 26.95
CA GLY A 184 -7.23 -16.15 28.33
C GLY A 184 -7.50 -14.66 28.54
N GLU A 185 -7.45 -14.22 29.80
CA GLU A 185 -7.69 -12.82 30.11
C GLU A 185 -6.75 -11.89 29.33
N GLY A 186 -7.33 -10.80 28.83
CA GLY A 186 -6.58 -9.75 28.15
C GLY A 186 -5.63 -9.08 29.13
N ALA A 187 -4.43 -8.75 28.66
CA ALA A 187 -3.47 -8.05 29.48
C ALA A 187 -3.95 -6.63 29.79
N THR A 188 -3.75 -6.18 31.03
CA THR A 188 -3.88 -4.77 31.35
C THR A 188 -2.77 -3.99 30.64
N PRO A 189 -3.09 -2.95 29.84
CA PRO A 189 -2.08 -2.13 29.19
C PRO A 189 -1.07 -1.57 30.21
N SER A 190 0.20 -1.62 29.86
CA SER A 190 1.29 -1.03 30.65
C SER A 190 2.31 -0.33 29.73
N GLY A 191 3.12 0.55 30.30
CA GLY A 191 4.11 1.34 29.56
C GLY A 191 3.48 2.09 28.37
N ASP A 192 4.09 1.93 27.20
CA ASP A 192 3.65 2.53 25.94
C ASP A 192 2.21 2.15 25.58
N CYS A 193 1.78 0.92 25.85
CA CYS A 193 0.41 0.50 25.59
C CYS A 193 -0.59 1.22 26.48
N ALA A 194 -0.26 1.47 27.76
CA ALA A 194 -1.13 2.24 28.62
C ALA A 194 -1.29 3.67 28.10
N PHE A 195 -0.18 4.30 27.71
CA PHE A 195 -0.20 5.64 27.13
C PHE A 195 -1.02 5.72 25.83
N LEU A 196 -0.81 4.79 24.90
CA LEU A 196 -1.54 4.76 23.62
C LEU A 196 -3.04 4.49 23.83
N MET A 197 -3.40 3.51 24.65
CA MET A 197 -4.80 3.17 24.92
C MET A 197 -5.53 4.28 25.69
N GLN A 198 -4.84 5.00 26.59
CA GLN A 198 -5.43 6.12 27.32
C GLN A 198 -5.77 7.31 26.40
N GLN A 199 -4.96 7.56 25.37
CA GLN A 199 -5.23 8.66 24.42
C GLN A 199 -6.52 8.44 23.62
N VAL A 200 -6.76 7.21 23.21
CA VAL A 200 -7.85 6.87 22.28
C VAL A 200 -9.20 6.64 22.97
N GLY A 201 -9.20 6.57 24.29
CA GLY A 201 -10.39 6.25 25.08
C GLY A 201 -10.68 4.76 25.14
N GLU A 202 -11.55 4.36 26.06
CA GLU A 202 -11.85 2.94 26.32
C GLU A 202 -12.53 2.26 25.13
N ARG A 203 -13.31 3.03 24.34
CA ARG A 203 -14.04 2.54 23.16
C ARG A 203 -13.42 3.04 21.85
N GLY A 204 -12.20 3.56 21.88
CA GLY A 204 -11.53 4.10 20.69
C GLY A 204 -12.23 5.32 20.09
N GLU A 205 -13.00 6.05 20.90
CA GLU A 205 -13.79 7.22 20.47
C GLU A 205 -12.95 8.46 20.17
N LYS A 206 -11.65 8.44 20.48
CA LYS A 206 -10.72 9.53 20.20
C LYS A 206 -9.66 9.11 19.19
N THR A 207 -9.15 10.06 18.44
CA THR A 207 -7.99 9.84 17.55
C THR A 207 -6.67 10.02 18.32
N LEU A 208 -5.65 9.26 17.91
CA LEU A 208 -4.28 9.45 18.38
C LEU A 208 -3.77 10.84 17.99
N THR A 209 -3.37 11.64 18.97
CA THR A 209 -2.85 13.00 18.78
C THR A 209 -1.36 13.13 19.13
N ALA A 210 -0.85 12.26 20.00
CA ALA A 210 0.56 12.19 20.35
C ALA A 210 1.16 10.84 19.96
N PHE A 211 2.16 10.88 19.10
CA PHE A 211 2.98 9.73 18.78
C PHE A 211 4.15 9.66 19.75
N LEU A 212 4.52 8.45 20.17
CA LEU A 212 5.76 8.23 20.90
C LEU A 212 6.91 8.74 20.03
N GLN A 213 7.74 9.65 20.58
CA GLN A 213 8.87 10.20 19.85
C GLN A 213 9.88 9.10 19.57
N SER A 214 9.80 8.50 18.39
CA SER A 214 10.99 8.04 17.70
C SER A 214 11.84 9.28 17.45
N THR A 215 13.07 9.27 17.96
CA THR A 215 14.20 10.19 17.69
C THR A 215 14.05 11.15 16.50
N PRO A 216 14.54 12.41 16.59
CA PRO A 216 14.19 13.47 15.66
C PRO A 216 14.68 13.17 14.24
N THR A 217 13.75 12.83 13.36
CA THR A 217 13.95 12.97 11.91
C THR A 217 13.73 14.45 11.59
N SER A 218 14.83 15.14 11.29
CA SER A 218 14.83 16.55 10.90
C SER A 218 13.88 16.81 9.74
N ALA A 219 12.69 17.35 10.02
CA ALA A 219 11.87 18.04 9.05
C ALA A 219 12.30 19.51 9.06
N GLY A 220 12.90 19.95 7.96
CA GLY A 220 13.33 21.34 7.77
C GLY A 220 12.14 22.29 7.87
N THR A 221 12.20 23.20 8.85
CA THR A 221 11.32 24.36 8.96
C THR A 221 12.16 25.59 8.65
N LEU A 222 11.70 26.39 7.67
CA LEU A 222 12.25 27.70 7.34
C LEU A 222 12.16 28.65 8.55
N PRO A 223 13.18 29.49 8.82
CA PRO A 223 13.23 30.29 10.03
C PRO A 223 12.44 31.59 9.90
N ASN A 224 11.45 31.78 10.78
CA ASN A 224 11.04 33.13 11.18
C ASN A 224 12.06 33.66 12.19
N THR A 225 12.61 34.82 11.86
CA THR A 225 13.59 35.56 12.62
C THR A 225 12.89 36.28 13.76
N ASP A 226 13.25 36.00 15.01
CA ASP A 226 13.27 37.02 16.05
C ASP A 226 14.31 36.67 17.11
N ALA A 227 15.10 37.69 17.44
CA ALA A 227 16.36 37.60 18.14
C ALA A 227 16.19 37.44 19.65
N SER A 228 17.04 36.60 20.27
CA SER A 228 17.67 36.97 21.54
C SER A 228 19.00 36.22 21.72
N THR A 229 19.98 37.02 22.10
CA THR A 229 21.37 36.72 22.41
C THR A 229 21.55 35.66 23.51
N GLY A 230 22.37 34.63 23.22
CA GLY A 230 22.92 33.72 24.23
C GLY A 230 23.96 32.79 23.60
N GLY A 231 25.24 32.96 23.94
CA GLY A 231 26.35 32.22 23.33
C GLY A 231 26.34 30.72 23.65
N SER A 232 26.26 29.90 22.61
CA SER A 232 26.25 28.43 22.71
C SER A 232 27.66 27.87 22.84
N HIS A 233 28.11 27.64 24.07
CA HIS A 233 29.22 26.74 24.35
C HIS A 233 28.76 25.29 24.19
N LEU A 234 29.36 24.56 23.25
CA LEU A 234 29.17 23.11 23.12
C LEU A 234 29.73 22.42 24.38
N SER A 235 28.91 21.54 24.98
CA SER A 235 29.31 20.70 26.10
C SER A 235 30.58 19.91 25.78
N ILE A 236 31.48 19.79 26.77
CA ILE A 236 32.80 19.15 26.68
C ILE A 236 32.71 17.72 26.10
N GLY A 237 31.61 17.00 26.34
CA GLY A 237 31.36 15.68 25.76
C GLY A 237 31.15 15.67 24.23
N ALA A 238 30.57 16.74 23.66
CA ALA A 238 30.30 16.83 22.23
C ALA A 238 31.58 17.08 21.40
N LYS A 239 32.59 17.75 21.98
CA LYS A 239 33.88 17.99 21.32
C LYS A 239 34.75 16.72 21.28
N ALA A 240 34.65 15.85 22.28
CA ALA A 240 35.40 14.58 22.32
C ALA A 240 34.86 13.54 21.33
N GLY A 241 33.54 13.46 21.14
CA GLY A 241 32.92 12.49 20.23
C GLY A 241 33.21 12.75 18.75
N ILE A 242 33.24 14.02 18.33
CA ILE A 242 33.47 14.40 16.92
C ILE A 242 34.91 14.09 16.50
N ALA A 243 35.89 14.28 17.39
CA ALA A 243 37.29 13.99 17.08
C ALA A 243 37.55 12.48 16.87
N ILE A 244 36.91 11.62 17.67
CA ILE A 244 37.06 10.16 17.56
C ILE A 244 36.36 9.66 16.28
N GLY A 245 35.17 10.17 15.97
CA GLY A 245 34.42 9.79 14.77
C GLY A 245 35.17 10.12 13.47
N VAL A 246 35.77 11.31 13.39
CA VAL A 246 36.56 11.72 12.20
C VAL A 246 37.82 10.86 12.06
N PHE A 247 38.50 10.54 13.17
CA PHE A 247 39.72 9.71 13.11
C PHE A 247 39.42 8.29 12.64
N VAL A 248 38.37 7.65 13.15
CA VAL A 248 37.97 6.29 12.73
C VAL A 248 37.56 6.27 11.25
N PHE A 249 36.83 7.28 10.79
CA PHE A 249 36.41 7.38 9.38
C PHE A 249 37.60 7.54 8.43
N VAL A 250 38.57 8.38 8.78
CA VAL A 250 39.78 8.58 7.95
C VAL A 250 40.63 7.31 7.90
N VAL A 251 40.77 6.59 9.01
CA VAL A 251 41.51 5.32 9.04
C VAL A 251 40.81 4.26 8.17
N LEU A 252 39.48 4.12 8.25
CA LEU A 252 38.74 3.18 7.43
C LEU A 252 38.80 3.53 5.93
N ALA A 253 38.74 4.81 5.58
CA ALA A 253 38.88 5.27 4.20
C ALA A 253 40.27 4.99 3.62
N LEU A 254 41.34 5.15 4.43
CA LEU A 254 42.71 4.81 4.03
C LEU A 254 42.91 3.30 3.85
N LEU A 255 42.32 2.48 4.72
CA LEU A 255 42.37 1.02 4.58
C LEU A 255 41.60 0.54 3.34
N ALA A 256 40.42 1.11 3.07
CA ALA A 256 39.63 0.79 1.88
C ALA A 256 40.35 1.19 0.58
N THR A 257 40.98 2.36 0.54
CA THR A 257 41.76 2.81 -0.63
C THR A 257 42.98 1.93 -0.87
N LEU A 258 43.73 1.53 0.17
CA LEU A 258 44.83 0.57 0.04
C LEU A 258 44.36 -0.81 -0.46
N PHE A 259 43.20 -1.27 0.01
CA PHE A 259 42.61 -2.53 -0.43
C PHE A 259 42.23 -2.50 -1.92
N VAL A 260 41.62 -1.41 -2.39
CA VAL A 260 41.26 -1.22 -3.81
C VAL A 260 42.50 -1.13 -4.70
N LEU A 261 43.55 -0.41 -4.26
CA LEU A 261 44.81 -0.31 -5.00
C LEU A 261 45.53 -1.66 -5.11
N ASN A 262 45.51 -2.45 -4.03
CA ASN A 262 46.08 -3.80 -4.06
C ASN A 262 45.28 -4.77 -4.94
N ARG A 263 43.94 -4.63 -5.00
CA ARG A 263 43.11 -5.37 -5.96
C ARG A 263 43.42 -4.99 -7.41
N LYS A 264 43.57 -3.70 -7.71
CA LYS A 264 43.94 -3.23 -9.06
C LYS A 264 45.35 -3.68 -9.48
N LYS A 265 46.32 -3.70 -8.56
CA LYS A 265 47.68 -4.23 -8.83
C LYS A 265 47.69 -5.74 -9.09
N LYS A 266 46.82 -6.51 -8.43
CA LYS A 266 46.67 -7.96 -8.69
C LYS A 266 45.97 -8.24 -10.03
N ALA A 267 45.02 -7.39 -10.43
CA ALA A 267 44.36 -7.49 -11.74
C ALA A 267 45.32 -7.21 -12.91
N ARG A 268 46.21 -6.22 -12.80
CA ARG A 268 47.18 -5.89 -13.86
C ARG A 268 48.30 -6.92 -14.11
N LYS A 269 48.46 -7.93 -13.25
CA LYS A 269 49.49 -8.97 -13.42
C LYS A 269 49.01 -10.21 -14.19
N LYS A 270 47.80 -10.22 -14.73
CA LYS A 270 47.15 -11.46 -15.19
C LYS A 270 46.48 -11.42 -16.57
N ASP A 271 47.03 -10.67 -17.52
CA ASP A 271 46.53 -10.68 -18.90
C ASP A 271 47.56 -11.27 -19.90
N PRO A 272 47.33 -12.47 -20.46
CA PRO A 272 47.87 -12.90 -21.76
C PRO A 272 47.01 -12.34 -22.93
N PRO A 273 47.47 -12.43 -24.21
CA PRO A 273 46.83 -11.73 -25.32
C PRO A 273 45.46 -12.33 -25.70
N LEU A 274 44.56 -11.45 -26.14
CA LEU A 274 43.16 -11.70 -26.53
C LEU A 274 43.01 -12.61 -27.76
N PRO A 275 42.04 -13.54 -27.77
CA PRO A 275 41.49 -14.10 -29.00
C PRO A 275 40.21 -13.36 -29.45
N GLU A 276 39.98 -13.48 -30.76
CA GLU A 276 38.90 -12.96 -31.60
C GLU A 276 37.48 -13.17 -31.03
N HIS A 277 36.57 -12.25 -31.34
CA HIS A 277 35.23 -12.14 -30.77
C HIS A 277 34.20 -12.88 -31.64
N ASP A 278 33.65 -14.00 -31.16
CA ASP A 278 32.38 -14.55 -31.65
C ASP A 278 31.20 -14.01 -30.82
N GLN A 279 30.05 -13.84 -31.50
CA GLN A 279 28.82 -13.25 -31.01
C GLN A 279 28.02 -14.26 -30.14
N PRO A 280 27.40 -13.86 -29.00
CA PRO A 280 26.63 -14.80 -28.17
C PRO A 280 25.20 -15.03 -28.71
N ASP A 281 24.83 -16.30 -28.84
CA ASP A 281 23.46 -16.78 -29.08
C ASP A 281 22.56 -16.50 -27.86
N LEU A 282 21.33 -16.02 -28.12
CA LEU A 282 20.28 -15.85 -27.10
C LEU A 282 19.72 -17.21 -26.64
N PRO A 283 19.25 -17.32 -25.39
CA PRO A 283 18.67 -18.56 -24.87
C PRO A 283 17.32 -18.88 -25.54
N GLU A 284 17.20 -20.13 -25.98
CA GLU A 284 16.01 -20.71 -26.60
C GLU A 284 14.86 -20.85 -25.59
N PHE A 285 13.65 -20.49 -26.03
CA PHE A 285 12.42 -20.53 -25.25
C PHE A 285 11.95 -21.99 -25.06
N VAL A 286 11.80 -22.42 -23.82
CA VAL A 286 11.22 -23.74 -23.48
C VAL A 286 9.74 -23.58 -23.16
N PRO A 287 8.81 -24.12 -23.97
CA PRO A 287 7.38 -24.05 -23.69
C PRO A 287 7.00 -24.98 -22.51
N PRO A 288 5.94 -24.65 -21.74
CA PRO A 288 5.50 -25.44 -20.60
C PRO A 288 4.94 -26.80 -21.01
N THR A 289 5.17 -27.81 -20.18
CA THR A 289 4.72 -29.19 -20.41
C THR A 289 3.23 -29.37 -20.18
N ARG A 290 2.65 -30.32 -20.92
CA ARG A 290 1.21 -30.65 -20.96
C ARG A 290 0.59 -30.92 -19.58
N GLU A 291 1.38 -31.41 -18.63
CA GLU A 291 0.96 -31.67 -17.25
C GLU A 291 0.64 -30.38 -16.46
N MET A 292 1.28 -29.26 -16.78
CA MET A 292 1.01 -27.97 -16.11
C MET A 292 -0.34 -27.36 -16.54
N LEU A 293 -0.81 -27.70 -17.75
CA LEU A 293 -2.07 -27.20 -18.31
C LEU A 293 -3.29 -28.00 -17.84
N GLU A 294 -3.14 -29.30 -17.56
CA GLU A 294 -4.24 -30.14 -17.07
C GLU A 294 -4.64 -29.79 -15.62
N HIS A 295 -3.71 -29.23 -14.83
CA HIS A 295 -4.01 -28.80 -13.47
C HIS A 295 -4.85 -27.50 -13.41
N GLU A 296 -4.74 -26.63 -14.42
CA GLU A 296 -5.47 -25.36 -14.51
C GLU A 296 -6.87 -25.53 -15.11
N GLN A 297 -7.07 -26.49 -16.02
CA GLN A 297 -8.40 -26.83 -16.53
C GLN A 297 -9.30 -27.54 -15.50
N ARG A 298 -8.72 -28.17 -14.47
CA ARG A 298 -9.51 -28.83 -13.42
C ARG A 298 -10.10 -27.86 -12.38
N GLN A 299 -9.63 -26.60 -12.35
CA GLN A 299 -10.12 -25.57 -11.42
C GLN A 299 -11.19 -24.64 -12.04
N SER A 300 -11.52 -24.78 -13.32
CA SER A 300 -12.45 -23.87 -14.04
C SER A 300 -13.64 -24.60 -14.67
N GLY A 301 -14.30 -25.48 -13.91
CA GLY A 301 -15.60 -26.03 -14.29
C GLY A 301 -16.74 -25.00 -14.17
N PRO A 302 -17.75 -25.01 -15.06
CA PRO A 302 -18.87 -24.06 -15.01
C PRO A 302 -19.85 -24.39 -13.86
N PRO A 303 -20.56 -23.40 -13.29
CA PRO A 303 -21.64 -23.68 -12.34
C PRO A 303 -22.80 -24.36 -13.07
N GLU A 304 -23.31 -25.45 -12.49
CA GLU A 304 -24.55 -26.09 -12.93
C GLU A 304 -25.72 -25.11 -12.79
N HIS A 305 -26.38 -24.81 -13.91
CA HIS A 305 -27.63 -24.08 -13.95
C HIS A 305 -28.78 -25.02 -13.58
N GLU A 306 -29.23 -24.97 -12.33
CA GLU A 306 -30.52 -25.54 -11.92
C GLU A 306 -31.64 -24.63 -12.45
N SER A 307 -32.51 -25.19 -13.29
CA SER A 307 -33.55 -24.47 -14.03
C SER A 307 -34.72 -24.06 -13.12
N LEU A 308 -34.98 -22.75 -13.02
CA LEU A 308 -36.22 -22.20 -12.47
C LEU A 308 -37.38 -22.33 -13.49
N ALA A 309 -37.97 -23.52 -13.59
CA ALA A 309 -39.19 -23.76 -14.36
C ALA A 309 -40.18 -24.75 -13.68
N GLN A 310 -40.19 -24.83 -12.34
CA GLN A 310 -41.06 -25.75 -11.58
C GLN A 310 -41.70 -25.12 -10.31
N LEU A 311 -42.07 -23.83 -10.33
CA LEU A 311 -42.81 -23.20 -9.22
C LEU A 311 -43.98 -22.33 -9.67
N SER A 312 -44.78 -22.86 -10.61
CA SER A 312 -46.13 -22.35 -10.92
C SER A 312 -47.16 -23.49 -11.02
N GLN A 313 -47.05 -24.49 -10.14
CA GLN A 313 -48.08 -25.51 -9.94
C GLN A 313 -47.93 -26.16 -8.57
N ARG A 314 -48.26 -25.43 -7.50
CA ARG A 314 -48.90 -25.97 -6.28
C ARG A 314 -49.26 -24.83 -5.32
N THR A 315 -50.57 -24.64 -5.22
CA THR A 315 -51.31 -24.36 -4.00
C THR A 315 -50.85 -25.25 -2.84
#